data_AF-A0A6A6Z016-F1
#
_entry.id   AF-A0A6A6Z016-F1
#
_cell.length_a   1.000
_cell.length_b   1.000
_cell.length_c   1.000
_cell.angle_alpha   90.00
_cell.angle_beta   90.00
_cell.angle_gamma   90.00
#
_symmetry.space_group_name_H-M   'P 1'
#
loop_
_entity.id
_entity.type
_entity.pdbx_description
1 polymer ?
#
loop_
_entity_poly.entity_id
_entity_poly.type
_entity_poly.pdbx_seq_one_letter_code
_entity_poly.pdbx_strand_id
1 'polypeptide(L)'
;MLRLPHSFPLELRILFGSFSTQISYPQKTRKLHSLKMYTSYARYDPYDRYEGFQAHEKYDAYQADEPPEPQSMILVMGVTGVGKSFFINKLAEGMVQEGPGLKSQTQRPEIVKATIGDAHGPEVALVDTPGFDDSARPDSEILDEISRFLALQYILGIELKGIIYLHRITDNKMQGNAYRYFQMFQRLCGEQAFQNVVLLTTMWDQLKDEAVGYERDQELRRDYWNMMEEKGSYIGMFDGSHEMAESIVLRLLGKQPITLDIQVELVEGNQTLEETSAGKLVASSVEAKLTQATREADELERELASRAVAGNDSGVSGLRRERDRAEADVVVQKRRREKLKRRVGWETRQKVGVEDESAVKKRFGADKIAMFASFLGLTVNLVFAILPLVGVF
;
A
#
# COMPACT_ATOMS: atom_id res chain seq x y z
N MET A 1 -73.28 -11.48 2.81
CA MET A 1 -74.20 -10.61 2.04
C MET A 1 -73.78 -9.16 2.27
N LEU A 2 -73.87 -8.30 1.24
CA LEU A 2 -74.22 -6.86 1.24
C LEU A 2 -73.59 -5.94 2.34
N ARG A 3 -73.04 -4.75 2.06
CA ARG A 3 -72.94 -3.92 0.84
C ARG A 3 -71.87 -2.83 1.05
N LEU A 4 -71.19 -2.39 -0.01
CA LEU A 4 -70.63 -1.02 -0.07
C LEU A 4 -71.75 -0.03 -0.46
N PRO A 5 -71.56 1.29 -0.22
CA PRO A 5 -71.14 2.14 -1.34
C PRO A 5 -70.19 3.31 -0.99
N HIS A 6 -69.38 3.68 -2.00
CA HIS A 6 -68.96 5.03 -2.45
C HIS A 6 -68.87 6.20 -1.43
N SER A 7 -67.79 7.00 -1.43
CA SER A 7 -67.51 7.91 -2.57
C SER A 7 -66.03 8.26 -2.84
N PHE A 8 -65.73 8.41 -4.14
CA PHE A 8 -64.62 9.22 -4.69
C PHE A 8 -65.20 10.58 -5.16
N PRO A 9 -64.37 11.59 -5.45
CA PRO A 9 -64.06 11.82 -6.87
C PRO A 9 -62.57 12.12 -7.16
N LEU A 10 -62.12 11.78 -8.39
CA LEU A 10 -60.97 12.41 -9.03
C LEU A 10 -61.46 13.49 -10.00
N GLU A 11 -60.75 14.62 -10.06
CA GLU A 11 -60.37 15.37 -11.27
C GLU A 11 -59.31 16.41 -10.85
N LEU A 12 -58.46 17.00 -11.71
CA LEU A 12 -58.62 17.34 -13.12
C LEU A 12 -57.47 16.78 -14.01
N ARG A 13 -57.61 16.93 -15.34
CA ARG A 13 -56.71 16.41 -16.39
C ARG A 13 -55.99 17.54 -17.15
N ILE A 14 -54.78 17.22 -17.63
CA ILE A 14 -54.14 17.70 -18.88
C ILE A 14 -53.92 19.21 -19.05
N LEU A 15 -52.66 19.60 -19.22
CA LEU A 15 -52.28 20.61 -20.22
C LEU A 15 -51.12 20.06 -21.08
N PHE A 16 -51.24 20.20 -22.41
CA PHE A 16 -50.16 19.92 -23.36
C PHE A 16 -49.17 21.12 -23.37
N GLY A 17 -47.88 20.84 -23.55
CA GLY A 17 -46.82 21.86 -23.46
C GLY A 17 -45.58 21.54 -24.29
N SER A 18 -45.77 21.19 -25.56
CA SER A 18 -44.68 20.84 -26.48
C SER A 18 -43.78 22.04 -26.81
N PHE A 19 -42.64 22.18 -26.11
CA PHE A 19 -41.61 23.17 -26.45
C PHE A 19 -40.32 22.50 -26.96
N SER A 20 -40.26 22.34 -28.28
CA SER A 20 -38.99 22.22 -28.98
C SER A 20 -38.34 23.61 -29.06
N THR A 21 -37.22 23.80 -28.38
CA THR A 21 -36.46 25.06 -28.42
C THR A 21 -35.03 24.75 -28.86
N GLN A 22 -34.75 24.91 -30.15
CA GLN A 22 -33.39 24.95 -30.65
C GLN A 22 -32.67 26.16 -30.03
N ILE A 23 -31.53 25.93 -29.37
CA ILE A 23 -30.64 27.01 -28.94
C ILE A 23 -29.30 26.82 -29.64
N SER A 24 -29.01 27.71 -30.58
CA SER A 24 -27.73 27.77 -31.31
C SER A 24 -26.79 28.75 -30.62
N TYR A 25 -25.56 28.31 -30.34
CA TYR A 25 -24.44 29.16 -29.90
C TYR A 25 -23.12 28.64 -30.50
N PRO A 26 -22.09 29.49 -30.66
CA PRO A 26 -21.54 29.67 -32.00
C PRO A 26 -20.03 29.40 -32.12
N GLN A 27 -19.57 29.20 -33.36
CA GLN A 27 -18.15 29.29 -33.66
C GLN A 27 -17.61 30.69 -33.33
N LYS A 28 -16.53 30.77 -32.53
CA LYS A 28 -15.68 31.96 -32.43
C LYS A 28 -14.20 31.58 -32.45
N THR A 29 -13.59 31.77 -33.61
CA THR A 29 -12.15 31.64 -33.82
C THR A 29 -11.38 32.75 -33.12
N ARG A 30 -10.21 32.45 -32.54
CA ARG A 30 -9.14 33.44 -32.30
C ARG A 30 -7.76 32.83 -32.61
N LYS A 31 -7.04 33.47 -33.54
CA LYS A 31 -5.56 33.41 -33.69
C LYS A 31 -4.94 34.17 -32.48
N LEU A 32 -3.64 34.17 -32.15
CA LEU A 32 -2.37 33.94 -32.88
C LEU A 32 -1.29 33.62 -31.79
N HIS A 33 -0.10 33.01 -32.01
CA HIS A 33 0.62 32.66 -33.23
C HIS A 33 0.82 31.12 -33.42
N SER A 34 1.98 30.45 -33.58
CA SER A 34 3.42 30.79 -33.53
C SER A 34 4.25 29.91 -34.50
N LEU A 35 5.53 30.26 -34.70
CA LEU A 35 6.57 29.52 -35.44
C LEU A 35 7.25 28.45 -34.55
N LYS A 36 7.90 27.39 -35.08
CA LYS A 36 8.62 27.25 -36.37
C LYS A 36 8.33 25.93 -37.12
N MET A 37 8.45 25.98 -38.44
CA MET A 37 8.63 24.80 -39.33
C MET A 37 10.10 24.56 -39.67
N TYR A 38 10.45 23.30 -39.95
CA TYR A 38 11.36 22.77 -41.00
C TYR A 38 11.09 21.24 -41.00
N THR A 39 11.05 20.46 -42.11
CA THR A 39 11.73 20.59 -43.42
C THR A 39 10.87 20.16 -44.63
N SER A 40 11.11 20.87 -45.74
CA SER A 40 11.27 20.40 -47.15
C SER A 40 10.14 19.67 -47.89
N TYR A 41 9.73 20.26 -49.03
CA TYR A 41 8.92 19.62 -50.07
C TYR A 41 9.72 18.62 -50.90
N ALA A 42 9.10 17.48 -51.23
CA ALA A 42 9.30 16.78 -52.49
C ALA A 42 7.95 16.75 -53.24
N ARG A 43 7.97 16.89 -54.57
CA ARG A 43 6.78 16.79 -55.42
C ARG A 43 6.62 15.34 -55.88
N TYR A 44 5.39 14.83 -55.90
CA TYR A 44 5.07 13.54 -56.51
C TYR A 44 4.26 13.77 -57.79
N ASP A 45 4.66 13.11 -58.87
CA ASP A 45 4.02 13.17 -60.19
C ASP A 45 3.19 11.89 -60.40
N PRO A 46 1.89 11.96 -60.74
CA PRO A 46 1.03 10.78 -60.79
C PRO A 46 1.16 9.93 -62.07
N TYR A 47 2.06 10.25 -63.01
CA TYR A 47 2.17 9.52 -64.28
C TYR A 47 3.61 9.19 -64.71
N ASP A 48 4.26 8.24 -64.02
CA ASP A 48 5.34 7.44 -64.62
C ASP A 48 5.05 5.94 -64.53
N ARG A 49 5.56 5.13 -65.47
CA ARG A 49 4.96 3.85 -65.86
C ARG A 49 5.98 2.74 -66.09
N TYR A 50 5.97 1.75 -65.17
CA TYR A 50 6.47 0.37 -65.34
C TYR A 50 7.76 0.17 -66.16
N GLU A 51 8.89 0.00 -65.48
CA GLU A 51 9.80 -1.10 -65.79
C GLU A 51 10.12 -1.88 -64.50
N GLY A 52 10.42 -3.17 -64.64
CA GLY A 52 10.40 -4.12 -63.52
C GLY A 52 11.74 -4.32 -62.83
N PHE A 53 11.75 -4.18 -61.50
CA PHE A 53 12.80 -4.70 -60.63
C PHE A 53 12.16 -5.60 -59.56
N GLN A 54 12.59 -6.86 -59.47
CA GLN A 54 12.18 -7.75 -58.36
C GLN A 54 13.04 -7.44 -57.12
N ALA A 55 12.61 -6.45 -56.34
CA ALA A 55 13.11 -6.27 -54.99
C ALA A 55 12.48 -7.32 -54.06
N HIS A 56 13.29 -8.27 -53.58
CA HIS A 56 12.91 -9.11 -52.44
C HIS A 56 13.01 -8.27 -51.14
N GLU A 57 12.05 -7.38 -50.92
CA GLU A 57 11.93 -6.70 -49.64
C GLU A 57 11.47 -7.70 -48.57
N LYS A 58 12.41 -8.07 -47.69
CA LYS A 58 12.06 -8.58 -46.37
C LYS A 58 11.37 -7.43 -45.61
N TYR A 59 10.05 -7.49 -45.53
CA TYR A 59 9.32 -6.86 -44.44
C TYR A 59 9.65 -7.62 -43.15
N ASP A 60 10.87 -7.41 -42.63
CA ASP A 60 11.21 -7.72 -41.25
C ASP A 60 10.39 -6.75 -40.39
N ALA A 61 9.18 -7.19 -40.04
CA ALA A 61 8.22 -6.41 -39.30
C ALA A 61 8.79 -6.07 -37.92
N TYR A 62 9.23 -4.82 -37.75
CA TYR A 62 9.42 -4.22 -36.44
C TYR A 62 8.06 -4.18 -35.75
N GLN A 63 7.74 -5.25 -35.02
CA GLN A 63 6.87 -5.15 -33.86
C GLN A 63 7.53 -4.12 -32.93
N ALA A 64 6.96 -2.92 -32.89
CA ALA A 64 7.15 -2.07 -31.75
C ALA A 64 6.45 -2.79 -30.61
N ASP A 65 7.22 -3.39 -29.70
CA ASP A 65 6.68 -3.93 -28.45
C ASP A 65 5.82 -2.84 -27.82
N GLU A 66 4.53 -3.12 -27.62
CA GLU A 66 3.66 -2.16 -26.94
C GLU A 66 4.24 -1.89 -25.54
N PRO A 67 4.28 -0.62 -25.09
CA PRO A 67 4.86 -0.29 -23.80
C PRO A 67 4.13 -1.11 -22.73
N PRO A 68 4.84 -1.91 -21.93
CA PRO A 68 4.23 -2.96 -21.13
C PRO A 68 3.19 -2.39 -20.18
N GLU A 69 2.01 -3.01 -20.19
CA GLU A 69 0.85 -2.68 -19.35
C GLU A 69 1.29 -2.36 -17.91
N PRO A 70 0.77 -1.28 -17.31
CA PRO A 70 1.22 -0.83 -15.99
C PRO A 70 0.81 -1.84 -14.91
N GLN A 71 1.78 -2.66 -14.50
CA GLN A 71 1.55 -3.74 -13.55
C GLN A 71 0.95 -3.24 -12.23
N SER A 72 -0.21 -3.81 -11.89
CA SER A 72 -1.00 -3.49 -10.71
C SER A 72 -0.51 -4.21 -9.46
N MET A 73 -0.53 -3.51 -8.32
CA MET A 73 -0.16 -4.02 -7.01
C MET A 73 -1.20 -3.65 -5.95
N ILE A 74 -1.49 -4.59 -5.04
CA ILE A 74 -2.30 -4.38 -3.83
C ILE A 74 -1.51 -4.89 -2.62
N LEU A 75 -1.45 -4.08 -1.56
CA LEU A 75 -0.73 -4.42 -0.35
C LEU A 75 -1.70 -4.99 0.70
N VAL A 76 -1.36 -6.13 1.30
CA VAL A 76 -2.10 -6.67 2.44
C VAL A 76 -1.30 -6.35 3.70
N MET A 77 -1.87 -5.49 4.54
CA MET A 77 -1.28 -4.95 5.77
C MET A 77 -2.09 -5.36 7.00
N GLY A 78 -1.48 -5.22 8.18
CA GLY A 78 -2.11 -5.56 9.45
C GLY A 78 -1.18 -6.33 10.39
N VAL A 79 -1.67 -6.54 11.60
CA VAL A 79 -0.98 -7.15 12.74
C VAL A 79 -0.50 -8.60 12.46
N THR A 80 0.43 -9.12 13.26
CA THR A 80 0.93 -10.47 13.12
C THR A 80 -0.15 -11.47 13.54
N GLY A 81 -0.47 -12.41 12.64
CA GLY A 81 -1.53 -13.40 12.87
C GLY A 81 -2.96 -12.88 12.65
N VAL A 82 -3.19 -11.81 11.88
CA VAL A 82 -4.55 -11.35 11.49
C VAL A 82 -5.15 -12.10 10.29
N GLY A 83 -4.39 -13.00 9.64
CA GLY A 83 -4.83 -13.75 8.46
C GLY A 83 -4.45 -13.15 7.09
N LYS A 84 -3.35 -12.39 6.98
CA LYS A 84 -2.89 -11.79 5.71
C LYS A 84 -2.56 -12.83 4.64
N SER A 85 -1.71 -13.79 5.01
CA SER A 85 -1.34 -14.94 4.17
C SER A 85 -2.56 -15.77 3.78
N PHE A 86 -3.50 -15.98 4.71
CA PHE A 86 -4.78 -16.68 4.48
C PHE A 86 -5.66 -15.92 3.48
N PHE A 87 -5.81 -14.59 3.61
CA PHE A 87 -6.54 -13.77 2.62
C PHE A 87 -5.93 -13.89 1.22
N ILE A 88 -4.59 -13.90 1.11
CA ILE A 88 -3.90 -14.05 -0.18
C ILE A 88 -4.07 -15.46 -0.74
N ASN A 89 -3.96 -16.50 0.10
CA ASN A 89 -4.17 -17.89 -0.30
C ASN A 89 -5.61 -18.16 -0.77
N LYS A 90 -6.61 -17.39 -0.35
CA LYS A 90 -7.97 -17.46 -0.92
C LYS A 90 -8.01 -17.05 -2.39
N LEU A 91 -7.04 -16.29 -2.88
CA LEU A 91 -6.89 -15.89 -4.29
C LEU A 91 -5.79 -16.66 -5.02
N ALA A 92 -5.00 -17.45 -4.29
CA ALA A 92 -3.76 -18.05 -4.74
C ALA A 92 -3.43 -19.30 -3.91
N GLU A 93 -4.26 -20.35 -4.04
CA GLU A 93 -4.22 -21.49 -3.12
C GLU A 93 -2.82 -22.13 -2.99
N GLY A 94 -2.36 -22.26 -1.74
CA GLY A 94 -1.10 -22.91 -1.39
C GLY A 94 0.18 -22.10 -1.67
N MET A 95 0.09 -20.83 -2.08
CA MET A 95 1.25 -20.05 -2.55
C MET A 95 1.98 -19.26 -1.45
N VAL A 96 1.36 -19.02 -0.30
CA VAL A 96 2.02 -18.50 0.91
C VAL A 96 1.96 -19.58 2.00
N GLN A 97 3.05 -19.82 2.72
CA GLN A 97 3.08 -20.87 3.74
C GLN A 97 2.26 -20.49 4.99
N GLU A 98 1.06 -21.05 5.09
CA GLU A 98 0.28 -21.03 6.33
C GLU A 98 0.87 -22.00 7.36
N GLY A 99 1.16 -21.49 8.55
CA GLY A 99 1.70 -22.29 9.66
C GLY A 99 1.06 -21.90 11.00
N PRO A 100 0.63 -22.86 11.84
CA PRO A 100 -0.05 -22.62 13.12
C PRO A 100 0.92 -22.22 14.25
N GLY A 101 1.99 -21.49 13.94
CA GLY A 101 3.12 -21.25 14.84
C GLY A 101 3.16 -19.84 15.44
N LEU A 102 3.49 -19.74 16.73
CA LEU A 102 3.57 -18.50 17.52
C LEU A 102 4.75 -17.54 17.16
N LYS A 103 5.49 -17.81 16.09
CA LYS A 103 6.53 -16.91 15.55
C LYS A 103 6.06 -16.38 14.20
N SER A 104 6.32 -15.10 13.89
CA SER A 104 6.12 -14.61 12.53
C SER A 104 6.95 -15.44 11.54
N GLN A 105 6.29 -16.02 10.55
CA GLN A 105 6.91 -16.97 9.62
C GLN A 105 7.39 -16.25 8.36
N THR A 106 6.57 -15.37 7.80
CA THR A 106 7.02 -14.27 6.95
C THR A 106 7.95 -13.34 7.76
N GLN A 107 9.24 -13.38 7.42
CA GLN A 107 10.27 -12.43 7.88
C GLN A 107 10.68 -11.43 6.78
N ARG A 108 10.10 -11.55 5.59
CA ARG A 108 10.25 -10.66 4.43
C ARG A 108 8.91 -10.56 3.69
N PRO A 109 8.67 -9.49 2.91
CA PRO A 109 7.51 -9.43 2.03
C PRO A 109 7.52 -10.55 0.99
N GLU A 110 6.38 -11.22 0.82
CA GLU A 110 6.17 -12.21 -0.24
C GLU A 110 5.22 -11.61 -1.28
N ILE A 111 5.55 -11.79 -2.55
CA ILE A 111 4.78 -11.24 -3.67
C ILE A 111 4.14 -12.40 -4.42
N VAL A 112 2.82 -12.41 -4.46
CA VAL A 112 2.03 -13.40 -5.18
C VAL A 112 1.37 -12.72 -6.37
N LYS A 113 1.76 -13.12 -7.58
CA LYS A 113 1.06 -12.74 -8.81
C LYS A 113 -0.14 -13.65 -8.98
N ALA A 114 -1.32 -13.05 -9.16
CA ALA A 114 -2.58 -13.76 -9.39
C ALA A 114 -3.40 -13.09 -10.50
N THR A 115 -4.05 -13.91 -11.32
CA THR A 115 -5.14 -13.51 -12.22
C THR A 115 -6.45 -13.54 -11.43
N ILE A 116 -7.28 -12.51 -11.54
CA ILE A 116 -8.49 -12.35 -10.70
C ILE A 116 -9.75 -12.42 -11.58
N GLY A 117 -10.75 -13.23 -11.21
CA GLY A 117 -11.86 -13.60 -12.06
C GLY A 117 -11.54 -14.84 -12.92
N ASP A 118 -11.80 -14.76 -14.22
CA ASP A 118 -11.48 -15.86 -15.16
C ASP A 118 -10.01 -15.82 -15.63
N ALA A 119 -9.63 -16.77 -16.49
CA ALA A 119 -8.27 -16.91 -17.03
C ALA A 119 -7.83 -15.77 -17.98
N HIS A 120 -8.69 -14.78 -18.22
CA HIS A 120 -8.43 -13.54 -18.97
C HIS A 120 -8.70 -12.29 -18.12
N GLY A 121 -8.94 -12.46 -16.81
CA GLY A 121 -9.07 -11.37 -15.85
C GLY A 121 -7.77 -10.60 -15.61
N PRO A 122 -7.84 -9.45 -14.91
CA PRO A 122 -6.65 -8.63 -14.64
C PRO A 122 -5.63 -9.36 -13.75
N GLU A 123 -4.35 -9.25 -14.12
CA GLU A 123 -3.24 -9.65 -13.25
C GLU A 123 -2.98 -8.61 -12.15
N VAL A 124 -2.67 -9.09 -10.93
CA VAL A 124 -2.26 -8.25 -9.81
C VAL A 124 -1.15 -8.90 -8.99
N ALA A 125 -0.21 -8.09 -8.52
CA ALA A 125 0.73 -8.45 -7.47
C ALA A 125 0.08 -8.19 -6.10
N LEU A 126 -0.37 -9.26 -5.44
CA LEU A 126 -0.74 -9.24 -4.03
C LEU A 126 0.54 -9.33 -3.19
N VAL A 127 0.69 -8.49 -2.18
CA VAL A 127 1.87 -8.50 -1.31
C VAL A 127 1.47 -8.83 0.12
N ASP A 128 1.94 -9.97 0.64
CA ASP A 128 1.91 -10.23 2.08
C ASP A 128 3.05 -9.44 2.71
N THR A 129 2.72 -8.53 3.61
CA THR A 129 3.71 -7.75 4.34
C THR A 129 4.04 -8.45 5.67
N PRO A 130 5.31 -8.82 5.95
CA PRO A 130 5.67 -9.42 7.24
C PRO A 130 5.31 -8.42 8.34
N GLY A 131 5.02 -8.92 9.54
CA GLY A 131 4.45 -8.14 10.64
C GLY A 131 5.10 -6.77 10.88
N PHE A 132 4.57 -5.72 10.24
CA PHE A 132 4.89 -4.32 10.49
C PHE A 132 4.37 -3.84 11.87
N ASP A 133 3.94 -4.77 12.71
CA ASP A 133 3.52 -4.58 14.08
C ASP A 133 4.41 -5.30 15.10
N ASP A 134 5.39 -6.11 14.68
CA ASP A 134 6.14 -7.00 15.57
C ASP A 134 6.68 -6.23 16.78
N SER A 135 6.11 -6.51 17.95
CA SER A 135 6.42 -5.82 19.21
C SER A 135 7.88 -5.96 19.66
N ALA A 136 8.65 -6.90 19.09
CA ALA A 136 10.09 -6.99 19.30
C ALA A 136 10.90 -5.99 18.44
N ARG A 137 10.33 -5.49 17.34
CA ARG A 137 10.98 -4.57 16.40
C ARG A 137 10.69 -3.11 16.77
N PRO A 138 11.64 -2.18 16.58
CA PRO A 138 11.41 -0.76 16.85
C PRO A 138 10.69 -0.08 15.69
N ASP A 139 9.76 0.83 16.01
CA ASP A 139 8.96 1.59 15.04
C ASP A 139 9.83 2.25 13.94
N SER A 140 11.02 2.75 14.31
CA SER A 140 11.99 3.40 13.40
C SER A 140 12.61 2.49 12.34
N GLU A 141 12.53 1.17 12.53
CA GLU A 141 13.03 0.21 11.56
C GLU A 141 11.91 -0.30 10.65
N ILE A 142 10.73 -0.57 11.22
CA ILE A 142 9.51 -0.86 10.47
C ILE A 142 9.21 0.30 9.50
N LEU A 143 9.33 1.54 9.98
CA LEU A 143 9.15 2.74 9.15
C LEU A 143 10.19 2.85 8.03
N ASP A 144 11.46 2.50 8.27
CA ASP A 144 12.51 2.50 7.23
C ASP A 144 12.26 1.41 6.18
N GLU A 145 11.79 0.23 6.59
CA GLU A 145 11.46 -0.89 5.72
C GLU A 145 10.26 -0.60 4.81
N ILE A 146 9.11 -0.21 5.39
CA ILE A 146 7.91 0.11 4.62
C ILE A 146 8.12 1.33 3.71
N SER A 147 8.92 2.32 4.14
CA SER A 147 9.26 3.49 3.32
C SER A 147 10.17 3.12 2.15
N ARG A 148 11.11 2.19 2.32
CA ARG A 148 11.95 1.68 1.21
C ARG A 148 11.12 0.91 0.19
N PHE A 149 10.24 0.04 0.69
CA PHE A 149 9.29 -0.72 -0.12
C PHE A 149 8.44 0.24 -0.97
N LEU A 150 7.76 1.20 -0.34
CA LEU A 150 6.87 2.14 -1.02
C LEU A 150 7.60 3.12 -1.95
N ALA A 151 8.79 3.60 -1.55
CA ALA A 151 9.61 4.45 -2.43
C ALA A 151 10.09 3.69 -3.68
N LEU A 152 10.47 2.42 -3.56
CA LEU A 152 10.88 1.61 -4.71
C LEU A 152 9.69 1.30 -5.63
N GLN A 153 8.53 0.97 -5.05
CA GLN A 153 7.29 0.69 -5.77
C GLN A 153 6.92 1.88 -6.67
N TYR A 154 7.04 3.09 -6.13
CA TYR A 154 6.82 4.34 -6.85
C TYR A 154 7.90 4.62 -7.90
N ILE A 155 9.18 4.46 -7.56
CA ILE A 155 10.32 4.73 -8.47
C ILE A 155 10.31 3.82 -9.70
N LEU A 156 9.84 2.58 -9.59
CA LEU A 156 9.70 1.65 -10.72
C LEU A 156 8.41 1.86 -11.54
N GLY A 157 7.54 2.80 -11.14
CA GLY A 157 6.28 3.09 -11.84
C GLY A 157 5.32 1.90 -11.87
N ILE A 158 5.17 1.22 -10.73
CA ILE A 158 4.16 0.18 -10.50
C ILE A 158 2.87 0.89 -10.04
N GLU A 159 1.69 0.40 -10.44
CA GLU A 159 0.43 0.99 -9.97
C GLU A 159 0.05 0.44 -8.59
N LEU A 160 -0.02 1.31 -7.58
CA LEU A 160 -0.66 0.94 -6.31
C LEU A 160 -2.16 1.11 -6.44
N LYS A 161 -2.90 0.00 -6.57
CA LYS A 161 -4.35 -0.01 -6.76
C LYS A 161 -5.11 0.08 -5.44
N GLY A 162 -4.50 -0.35 -4.35
CA GLY A 162 -5.04 -0.14 -3.01
C GLY A 162 -4.30 -0.88 -1.90
N ILE A 163 -4.82 -0.74 -0.68
CA ILE A 163 -4.30 -1.41 0.51
C ILE A 163 -5.46 -2.08 1.26
N ILE A 164 -5.29 -3.35 1.60
CA ILE A 164 -6.20 -4.13 2.43
C ILE A 164 -5.59 -4.20 3.83
N TYR A 165 -6.21 -3.58 4.82
CA TYR A 165 -5.77 -3.59 6.21
C TYR A 165 -6.64 -4.55 7.03
N LEU A 166 -6.04 -5.60 7.56
CA LEU A 166 -6.71 -6.63 8.35
C LEU A 166 -6.51 -6.42 9.86
N HIS A 167 -7.59 -6.58 10.64
CA HIS A 167 -7.61 -6.48 12.10
C HIS A 167 -8.43 -7.63 12.70
N ARG A 168 -7.99 -8.26 13.80
CA ARG A 168 -8.77 -9.34 14.43
C ARG A 168 -9.86 -8.76 15.31
N ILE A 169 -11.09 -9.23 15.18
CA ILE A 169 -12.18 -8.85 16.09
C ILE A 169 -11.98 -9.44 17.51
N THR A 170 -11.14 -10.47 17.64
CA THR A 170 -10.74 -11.04 18.93
C THR A 170 -9.80 -10.14 19.75
N ASP A 171 -9.13 -9.16 19.15
CA ASP A 171 -8.27 -8.23 19.89
C ASP A 171 -9.11 -7.28 20.75
N ASN A 172 -9.15 -7.53 22.06
CA ASN A 172 -10.01 -6.82 23.02
C ASN A 172 -9.82 -5.29 23.08
N LYS A 173 -8.73 -4.76 22.51
CA LYS A 173 -8.30 -3.36 22.68
C LYS A 173 -7.40 -2.88 21.54
N MET A 174 -7.82 -1.85 20.82
CA MET A 174 -6.93 -1.09 19.92
C MET A 174 -6.11 -0.06 20.73
N GLN A 175 -5.19 -0.56 21.58
CA GLN A 175 -4.37 0.26 22.49
C GLN A 175 -2.87 -0.03 22.34
N GLY A 176 -2.03 0.86 22.87
CA GLY A 176 -0.56 0.71 22.88
C GLY A 176 0.02 0.67 21.46
N ASN A 177 0.82 -0.36 21.17
CA ASN A 177 1.52 -0.49 19.89
C ASN A 177 0.56 -0.61 18.70
N ALA A 178 -0.54 -1.36 18.82
CA ALA A 178 -1.48 -1.56 17.71
C ALA A 178 -2.10 -0.22 17.23
N TYR A 179 -2.44 0.67 18.16
CA TYR A 179 -2.93 2.01 17.82
C TYR A 179 -1.84 2.88 17.18
N ARG A 180 -0.60 2.84 17.69
CA ARG A 180 0.54 3.58 17.10
C ARG A 180 0.84 3.13 15.66
N TYR A 181 0.81 1.83 15.40
CA TYR A 181 1.04 1.28 14.06
C TYR A 181 -0.09 1.68 13.10
N PHE A 182 -1.34 1.72 13.56
CA PHE A 182 -2.45 2.23 12.76
C PHE A 182 -2.34 3.74 12.48
N GLN A 183 -1.98 4.56 13.49
CA GLN A 183 -1.69 5.99 13.28
C GLN A 183 -0.53 6.22 12.31
N MET A 184 0.50 5.36 12.34
CA MET A 184 1.60 5.40 11.38
C MET A 184 1.10 5.04 9.97
N PHE A 185 0.31 3.97 9.83
CA PHE A 185 -0.33 3.57 8.57
C PHE A 185 -1.19 4.68 7.96
N GLN A 186 -2.04 5.34 8.75
CA GLN A 186 -2.84 6.49 8.29
C GLN A 186 -1.95 7.62 7.73
N ARG A 187 -0.85 7.95 8.40
CA ARG A 187 0.10 8.99 7.97
C ARG A 187 1.04 8.59 6.84
N LEU A 188 1.28 7.28 6.66
CA LEU A 188 1.99 6.78 5.49
C LEU A 188 1.12 6.94 4.25
N CYS A 189 -0.18 6.64 4.36
CA CYS A 189 -1.11 6.69 3.24
C CYS A 189 -1.47 8.12 2.82
N GLY A 190 -1.87 8.96 3.78
CA GLY A 190 -2.46 10.27 3.48
C GLY A 190 -3.94 10.19 3.13
N GLU A 191 -4.68 11.27 3.39
CA GLU A 191 -6.15 11.28 3.24
C GLU A 191 -6.61 11.00 1.80
N GLN A 192 -5.83 11.39 0.79
CA GLN A 192 -6.16 11.18 -0.63
C GLN A 192 -6.10 9.71 -1.05
N ALA A 193 -5.34 8.88 -0.32
CA ALA A 193 -5.23 7.45 -0.57
C ALA A 193 -6.34 6.62 0.11
N PHE A 194 -7.04 7.17 1.12
CA PHE A 194 -8.05 6.44 1.90
C PHE A 194 -9.18 5.87 1.02
N GLN A 195 -9.59 6.56 -0.04
CA GLN A 195 -10.55 6.03 -1.01
C GLN A 195 -10.13 4.71 -1.70
N ASN A 196 -8.85 4.31 -1.65
CA ASN A 196 -8.36 3.00 -2.13
C ASN A 196 -7.92 2.07 -0.98
N VAL A 197 -8.31 2.37 0.26
CA VAL A 197 -8.11 1.49 1.42
C VAL A 197 -9.37 0.66 1.68
N VAL A 198 -9.16 -0.60 2.03
CA VAL A 198 -10.18 -1.54 2.50
C VAL A 198 -9.78 -1.98 3.91
N LEU A 199 -10.64 -1.72 4.89
CA LEU A 199 -10.44 -2.06 6.30
C LEU A 199 -11.33 -3.27 6.63
N LEU A 200 -10.74 -4.39 7.06
CA LEU A 200 -11.48 -5.64 7.31
C LEU A 200 -11.27 -6.18 8.72
N THR A 201 -12.35 -6.63 9.35
CA THR A 201 -12.33 -7.38 10.60
C THR A 201 -12.32 -8.89 10.34
N THR A 202 -11.39 -9.62 10.98
CA THR A 202 -11.10 -11.06 10.79
C THR A 202 -11.21 -11.84 12.11
N MET A 203 -11.13 -13.18 12.06
CA MET A 203 -11.21 -14.08 13.22
C MET A 203 -12.58 -14.08 13.95
N TRP A 204 -13.66 -13.83 13.21
CA TRP A 204 -15.03 -13.86 13.75
C TRP A 204 -15.45 -15.26 14.23
N ASP A 205 -14.93 -16.32 13.58
CA ASP A 205 -15.06 -17.74 13.94
C ASP A 205 -14.47 -18.10 15.33
N GLN A 206 -13.60 -17.25 15.86
CA GLN A 206 -12.94 -17.45 17.16
C GLN A 206 -13.68 -16.78 18.33
N LEU A 207 -14.76 -16.05 18.06
CA LEU A 207 -15.61 -15.49 19.10
C LEU A 207 -16.51 -16.56 19.73
N LYS A 208 -16.71 -16.47 21.05
CA LYS A 208 -17.71 -17.28 21.78
C LYS A 208 -19.09 -16.64 21.82
N ASP A 209 -19.15 -15.36 21.45
CA ASP A 209 -20.32 -14.50 21.46
C ASP A 209 -20.15 -13.48 20.34
N GLU A 210 -21.00 -13.56 19.31
CA GLU A 210 -20.96 -12.66 18.16
C GLU A 210 -21.35 -11.23 18.53
N ALA A 211 -22.19 -11.02 19.56
CA ALA A 211 -22.63 -9.69 19.96
C ALA A 211 -21.43 -8.83 20.42
N VAL A 212 -20.52 -9.44 21.18
CA VAL A 212 -19.23 -8.84 21.58
C VAL A 212 -18.33 -8.54 20.37
N GLY A 213 -18.48 -9.28 19.26
CA GLY A 213 -17.85 -8.97 17.98
C GLY A 213 -18.44 -7.74 17.33
N TYR A 214 -19.77 -7.70 17.15
CA TYR A 214 -20.46 -6.55 16.56
C TYR A 214 -20.26 -5.26 17.36
N GLU A 215 -20.23 -5.33 18.70
CA GLU A 215 -19.90 -4.17 19.55
C GLU A 215 -18.51 -3.62 19.21
N ARG A 216 -17.48 -4.48 19.15
CA ARG A 216 -16.10 -4.08 18.80
C ARG A 216 -15.97 -3.53 17.39
N ASP A 217 -16.68 -4.11 16.42
CA ASP A 217 -16.67 -3.63 15.03
C ASP A 217 -17.22 -2.20 14.96
N GLN A 218 -18.29 -1.91 15.72
CA GLN A 218 -18.80 -0.54 15.88
C GLN A 218 -17.85 0.38 16.65
N GLU A 219 -17.11 -0.09 17.67
CA GLU A 219 -16.08 0.72 18.34
C GLU A 219 -14.91 1.04 17.41
N LEU A 220 -14.38 0.06 16.67
CA LEU A 220 -13.34 0.24 15.65
C LEU A 220 -13.78 1.26 14.60
N ARG A 221 -15.00 1.09 14.07
CA ARG A 221 -15.60 1.99 13.09
C ARG A 221 -15.75 3.42 13.62
N ARG A 222 -16.31 3.58 14.82
CA ARG A 222 -16.63 4.89 15.42
C ARG A 222 -15.40 5.66 15.88
N ASP A 223 -14.48 5.00 16.60
CA ASP A 223 -13.42 5.68 17.36
C ASP A 223 -12.05 5.69 16.66
N TYR A 224 -11.87 4.87 15.61
CA TYR A 224 -10.58 4.68 14.94
C TYR A 224 -10.66 4.82 13.42
N TRP A 225 -11.69 4.25 12.77
CA TRP A 225 -11.77 4.14 11.31
C TRP A 225 -12.69 5.19 10.65
N ASN A 226 -13.50 5.92 11.42
CA ASN A 226 -14.47 6.91 10.96
C ASN A 226 -13.90 7.91 9.94
N MET A 227 -12.75 8.52 10.26
CA MET A 227 -12.05 9.48 9.40
C MET A 227 -11.67 8.89 8.04
N MET A 228 -11.41 7.57 7.98
CA MET A 228 -11.07 6.89 6.74
C MET A 228 -12.32 6.54 5.93
N GLU A 229 -13.41 6.12 6.58
CA GLU A 229 -14.71 5.90 5.95
C GLU A 229 -15.30 7.20 5.37
N GLU A 230 -15.24 8.31 6.10
CA GLU A 230 -15.61 9.66 5.64
C GLU A 230 -14.83 10.10 4.39
N LYS A 231 -13.67 9.50 4.13
CA LYS A 231 -12.79 9.74 2.97
C LYS A 231 -12.87 8.62 1.92
N GLY A 232 -13.83 7.71 2.04
CA GLY A 232 -14.15 6.70 1.03
C GLY A 232 -13.50 5.32 1.22
N SER A 233 -12.84 5.04 2.35
CA SER A 233 -12.44 3.67 2.70
C SER A 233 -13.67 2.77 2.81
N TYR A 234 -13.54 1.53 2.34
CA TYR A 234 -14.55 0.50 2.61
C TYR A 234 -14.25 -0.20 3.93
N ILE A 235 -15.28 -0.40 4.77
CA ILE A 235 -15.23 -1.18 6.02
C ILE A 235 -16.13 -2.42 5.87
N GLY A 236 -15.67 -3.58 6.37
CA GLY A 236 -16.51 -4.78 6.46
C GLY A 236 -15.89 -5.92 7.27
N MET A 237 -16.69 -6.94 7.56
CA MET A 237 -16.21 -8.25 8.01
C MET A 237 -15.61 -9.02 6.83
N PHE A 238 -14.51 -9.76 7.05
CA PHE A 238 -14.05 -10.79 6.13
C PHE A 238 -14.55 -12.17 6.58
N ASP A 239 -15.30 -12.86 5.72
CA ASP A 239 -15.94 -14.16 5.99
C ASP A 239 -15.03 -15.37 5.73
N GLY A 240 -13.85 -15.17 5.14
CA GLY A 240 -12.93 -16.24 4.77
C GLY A 240 -13.29 -17.01 3.49
N SER A 241 -14.22 -16.49 2.67
CA SER A 241 -14.54 -17.01 1.33
C SER A 241 -13.50 -16.60 0.27
N HIS A 242 -13.54 -17.26 -0.88
CA HIS A 242 -12.77 -16.85 -2.07
C HIS A 242 -13.45 -15.63 -2.73
N GLU A 243 -14.77 -15.72 -2.86
CA GLU A 243 -15.68 -14.79 -3.51
C GLU A 243 -15.62 -13.39 -2.87
N MET A 244 -15.54 -13.30 -1.55
CA MET A 244 -15.37 -12.02 -0.86
C MET A 244 -13.98 -11.43 -1.13
N ALA A 245 -12.91 -12.22 -1.01
CA ALA A 245 -11.54 -11.76 -1.28
C ALA A 245 -11.40 -11.26 -2.73
N GLU A 246 -12.00 -11.97 -3.69
CA GLU A 246 -12.02 -11.61 -5.10
C GLU A 246 -12.78 -10.29 -5.31
N SER A 247 -14.00 -10.16 -4.77
CA SER A 247 -14.80 -8.94 -4.92
C SER A 247 -14.10 -7.69 -4.34
N ILE A 248 -13.28 -7.87 -3.29
CA ILE A 248 -12.49 -6.82 -2.66
C ILE A 248 -11.29 -6.42 -3.53
N VAL A 249 -10.61 -7.39 -4.15
CA VAL A 249 -9.51 -7.11 -5.08
C VAL A 249 -10.02 -6.49 -6.38
N LEU A 250 -11.09 -7.02 -6.99
CA LEU A 250 -11.74 -6.41 -8.17
C LEU A 250 -12.21 -4.97 -7.89
N ARG A 251 -12.76 -4.71 -6.71
CA ARG A 251 -13.14 -3.35 -6.24
C ARG A 251 -11.96 -2.37 -6.19
N LEU A 252 -10.74 -2.85 -5.94
CA LEU A 252 -9.53 -2.02 -5.94
C LEU A 252 -8.91 -1.91 -7.34
N LEU A 253 -8.92 -2.99 -8.13
CA LEU A 253 -8.44 -2.98 -9.53
C LEU A 253 -9.26 -2.04 -10.42
N GLY A 254 -10.57 -1.93 -10.18
CA GLY A 254 -11.45 -0.96 -10.85
C GLY A 254 -11.25 0.51 -10.46
N LYS A 255 -10.33 0.83 -9.53
CA LYS A 255 -10.01 2.21 -9.14
C LYS A 255 -8.79 2.74 -9.90
N GLN A 256 -8.71 4.07 -9.96
CA GLN A 256 -7.49 4.75 -10.39
C GLN A 256 -6.36 4.47 -9.38
N PRO A 257 -5.10 4.38 -9.83
CA PRO A 257 -3.95 4.22 -8.94
C PRO A 257 -3.84 5.38 -7.95
N ILE A 258 -3.32 5.08 -6.76
CA ILE A 258 -3.02 6.06 -5.72
C ILE A 258 -1.51 6.23 -5.55
N THR A 259 -1.09 7.45 -5.19
CA THR A 259 0.22 7.72 -4.61
C THR A 259 0.01 8.08 -3.15
N LEU A 260 0.84 7.54 -2.26
CA LEU A 260 0.76 7.77 -0.82
C LEU A 260 1.56 9.01 -0.41
N ASP A 261 1.16 9.70 0.67
CA ASP A 261 1.89 10.86 1.22
C ASP A 261 3.39 10.55 1.41
N ILE A 262 3.73 9.38 1.97
CA ILE A 262 5.12 8.98 2.19
C ILE A 262 5.95 8.86 0.90
N GLN A 263 5.31 8.53 -0.23
CA GLN A 263 5.98 8.43 -1.52
C GLN A 263 6.28 9.83 -2.07
N VAL A 264 5.32 10.74 -1.99
CA VAL A 264 5.49 12.17 -2.35
C VAL A 264 6.57 12.81 -1.48
N GLU A 265 6.49 12.68 -0.15
CA GLU A 265 7.43 13.27 0.80
C GLU A 265 8.88 12.80 0.54
N LEU A 266 9.10 11.50 0.35
CA LEU A 266 10.45 10.93 0.19
C LEU A 266 11.04 11.07 -1.23
N VAL A 267 10.23 10.90 -2.28
CA VAL A 267 10.72 10.70 -3.66
C VAL A 267 10.65 11.96 -4.51
N GLU A 268 9.64 12.81 -4.28
CA GLU A 268 9.47 14.12 -4.92
C GLU A 268 9.98 15.24 -4.03
N GLY A 269 9.47 15.31 -2.79
CA GLY A 269 9.87 16.28 -1.77
C GLY A 269 11.32 16.09 -1.27
N ASN A 270 11.95 14.95 -1.57
CA ASN A 270 13.32 14.61 -1.17
C ASN A 270 13.54 14.85 0.34
N GLN A 271 12.57 14.45 1.16
CA GLN A 271 12.66 14.55 2.61
C GLN A 271 13.54 13.44 3.19
N THR A 272 14.13 13.70 4.35
CA THR A 272 14.61 12.64 5.26
C THR A 272 13.44 11.93 5.91
N LEU A 273 13.64 10.71 6.37
CA LEU A 273 12.56 9.92 6.97
C LEU A 273 11.95 10.59 8.22
N GLU A 274 12.71 11.39 8.99
CA GLU A 274 12.20 12.15 10.14
C GLU A 274 11.33 13.36 9.77
N GLU A 275 11.52 13.93 8.58
CA GLU A 275 10.75 15.08 8.10
C GLU A 275 9.34 14.68 7.61
N THR A 276 9.13 13.41 7.26
CA THR A 276 7.84 12.87 6.77
C THR A 276 6.73 12.90 7.83
N SER A 277 5.47 12.84 7.40
CA SER A 277 4.27 12.82 8.26
C SER A 277 4.28 11.63 9.24
N ALA A 278 4.58 10.43 8.72
CA ALA A 278 4.80 9.22 9.53
C ALA A 278 6.10 9.31 10.34
N GLY A 279 7.16 9.90 9.76
CA GLY A 279 8.43 10.21 10.41
C GLY A 279 8.30 10.95 11.73
N LYS A 280 7.56 12.07 11.73
CA LYS A 280 7.31 12.90 12.90
C LYS A 280 6.64 12.13 14.06
N LEU A 281 5.77 11.15 13.76
CA LEU A 281 5.17 10.27 14.77
C LEU A 281 6.22 9.40 15.45
N VAL A 282 7.08 8.77 14.67
CA VAL A 282 8.13 7.86 15.20
C VAL A 282 9.26 8.65 15.86
N ALA A 283 9.70 9.75 15.25
CA ALA A 283 10.76 10.62 15.74
C ALA A 283 10.44 11.18 17.12
N SER A 284 9.22 11.72 17.34
CA SER A 284 8.80 12.21 18.66
C SER A 284 8.81 11.13 19.73
N SER A 285 8.43 9.89 19.39
CA SER A 285 8.52 8.76 20.33
C SER A 285 9.94 8.27 20.59
N VAL A 286 10.88 8.41 19.65
CA VAL A 286 12.30 8.10 19.86
C VAL A 286 12.94 9.18 20.73
N GLU A 287 12.61 10.45 20.48
CA GLU A 287 13.10 11.61 21.25
C GLU A 287 12.63 11.58 22.71
N ALA A 288 11.37 11.18 22.96
CA ALA A 288 10.85 10.99 24.31
C ALA A 288 11.61 9.88 25.07
N LYS A 289 11.83 8.72 24.43
CA LYS A 289 12.59 7.61 25.02
C LYS A 289 14.07 7.96 25.23
N LEU A 290 14.68 8.73 24.32
CA LEU A 290 16.05 9.26 24.46
C LEU A 290 16.16 10.22 25.63
N THR A 291 15.21 11.15 25.76
CA THR A 291 15.14 12.12 26.86
C THR A 291 14.99 11.42 28.21
N GLN A 292 14.14 10.39 28.30
CA GLN A 292 13.97 9.59 29.50
C GLN A 292 15.27 8.86 29.88
N ALA A 293 15.81 8.02 29.00
CA ALA A 293 17.02 7.24 29.29
C ALA A 293 18.24 8.12 29.61
N THR A 294 18.33 9.33 29.04
CA THR A 294 19.40 10.29 29.36
C THR A 294 19.26 10.83 30.79
N ARG A 295 18.05 11.13 31.25
CA ARG A 295 17.80 11.56 32.65
C ARG A 295 18.08 10.44 33.64
N GLU A 296 17.63 9.22 33.34
CA GLU A 296 17.86 8.04 34.17
C GLU A 296 19.38 7.76 34.32
N ALA A 297 20.17 7.88 33.26
CA ALA A 297 21.63 7.79 33.32
C ALA A 297 22.26 8.93 34.15
N ASP A 298 21.87 10.19 33.89
CA ASP A 298 22.36 11.37 34.62
C ASP A 298 22.06 11.31 36.13
N GLU A 299 20.90 10.79 36.52
CA GLU A 299 20.47 10.65 37.92
C GLU A 299 21.24 9.54 38.63
N LEU A 300 21.40 8.37 38.00
CA LEU A 300 22.16 7.25 38.55
C LEU A 300 23.66 7.57 38.69
N GLU A 301 24.25 8.31 37.75
CA GLU A 301 25.66 8.74 37.84
C GLU A 301 25.88 9.74 38.98
N ARG A 302 24.93 10.66 39.21
CA ARG A 302 24.96 11.56 40.38
C ARG A 302 24.82 10.81 41.69
N GLU A 303 23.97 9.78 41.75
CA GLU A 303 23.86 8.96 42.96
C GLU A 303 25.16 8.19 43.24
N LEU A 304 25.75 7.56 42.21
CA LEU A 304 27.04 6.87 42.29
C LEU A 304 28.16 7.80 42.79
N ALA A 305 28.23 9.02 42.26
CA ALA A 305 29.18 10.04 42.73
C ALA A 305 28.94 10.41 44.21
N SER A 306 27.68 10.57 44.63
CA SER A 306 27.35 10.90 46.02
C SER A 306 27.70 9.77 47.01
N ARG A 307 27.47 8.51 46.64
CA ARG A 307 27.82 7.33 47.45
C ARG A 307 29.33 7.16 47.57
N ALA A 308 30.09 7.46 46.52
CA ALA A 308 31.56 7.45 46.56
C ALA A 308 32.13 8.51 47.51
N VAL A 309 31.58 9.74 47.52
CA VAL A 309 31.96 10.78 48.48
C VAL A 309 31.58 10.41 49.92
N ALA A 310 30.46 9.72 50.12
CA ALA A 310 30.02 9.24 51.42
C ALA A 310 30.71 7.96 51.92
N GLY A 311 31.58 7.33 51.13
CA GLY A 311 32.24 6.05 51.48
C GLY A 311 31.28 4.87 51.62
N ASN A 312 30.13 4.89 50.94
CA ASN A 312 29.07 3.88 51.08
C ASN A 312 29.03 2.92 49.88
N ASP A 313 29.80 1.83 49.97
CA ASP A 313 29.85 0.79 48.93
C ASP A 313 28.57 -0.07 48.82
N SER A 314 27.64 0.04 49.76
CA SER A 314 26.39 -0.72 49.72
C SER A 314 25.59 -0.39 48.47
N GLY A 315 25.15 -1.41 47.74
CA GLY A 315 24.34 -1.27 46.52
C GLY A 315 25.04 -0.70 45.28
N VAL A 316 26.29 -0.20 45.37
CA VAL A 316 27.01 0.46 44.27
C VAL A 316 27.14 -0.43 43.02
N SER A 317 27.31 -1.74 43.21
CA SER A 317 27.35 -2.74 42.11
C SER A 317 26.00 -2.91 41.39
N GLY A 318 24.88 -2.65 42.08
CA GLY A 318 23.54 -2.62 41.47
C GLY A 318 23.34 -1.37 40.64
N LEU A 319 23.55 -0.20 41.26
CA LEU A 319 23.42 1.11 40.59
C LEU A 319 24.30 1.24 39.35
N ARG A 320 25.54 0.73 39.38
CA ARG A 320 26.40 0.68 38.17
C ARG A 320 25.74 -0.10 37.04
N ARG A 321 25.16 -1.28 37.30
CA ARG A 321 24.47 -2.08 36.28
C ARG A 321 23.20 -1.42 35.73
N GLU A 322 22.55 -0.58 36.52
CA GLU A 322 21.38 0.19 36.10
C GLU A 322 21.80 1.41 35.25
N ARG A 323 22.86 2.11 35.67
CA ARG A 323 23.51 3.17 34.89
C ARG A 323 24.02 2.66 33.55
N ASP A 324 24.71 1.51 33.54
CA ASP A 324 25.20 0.85 32.32
C ASP A 324 24.06 0.49 31.34
N ARG A 325 22.87 0.14 31.86
CA ARG A 325 21.67 -0.11 31.03
C ARG A 325 21.10 1.18 30.46
N ALA A 326 20.94 2.22 31.29
CA ALA A 326 20.43 3.51 30.85
C ALA A 326 21.33 4.14 29.77
N GLU A 327 22.66 4.08 29.94
CA GLU A 327 23.63 4.48 28.91
C GLU A 327 23.50 3.65 27.62
N ALA A 328 23.34 2.34 27.73
CA ALA A 328 23.12 1.48 26.57
C ALA A 328 21.81 1.85 25.84
N ASP A 329 20.73 2.15 26.56
CA ASP A 329 19.46 2.59 25.98
C ASP A 329 19.53 3.99 25.35
N VAL A 330 20.33 4.91 25.91
CA VAL A 330 20.68 6.18 25.26
C VAL A 330 21.39 5.95 23.93
N VAL A 331 22.36 5.03 23.87
CA VAL A 331 23.06 4.67 22.63
C VAL A 331 22.11 4.02 21.62
N VAL A 332 21.18 3.16 22.07
CA VAL A 332 20.15 2.54 21.22
C VAL A 332 19.18 3.58 20.67
N GLN A 333 18.67 4.51 21.49
CA GLN A 333 17.75 5.55 21.01
C GLN A 333 18.47 6.53 20.06
N LYS A 334 19.73 6.92 20.33
CA LYS A 334 20.54 7.72 19.40
C LYS A 334 20.68 7.01 18.04
N ARG A 335 21.01 5.72 18.01
CA ARG A 335 21.06 4.92 16.76
C ARG A 335 19.72 4.86 16.03
N ARG A 336 18.59 4.72 16.76
CA ARG A 336 17.23 4.78 16.19
C ARG A 336 16.92 6.16 15.61
N ARG A 337 17.36 7.24 16.26
CA ARG A 337 17.21 8.62 15.80
C ARG A 337 17.98 8.86 14.50
N GLU A 338 19.22 8.38 14.41
CA GLU A 338 20.03 8.47 13.18
C GLU A 338 19.46 7.67 12.00
N LYS A 339 18.82 6.50 12.24
CA LYS A 339 18.10 5.77 11.16
C LYS A 339 17.06 6.65 10.47
N LEU A 340 16.39 7.56 11.20
CA LEU A 340 15.36 8.44 10.66
C LEU A 340 15.94 9.63 9.85
N LYS A 341 17.23 9.96 9.96
CA LYS A 341 17.83 11.07 9.21
C LYS A 341 18.14 10.74 7.74
N ARG A 342 17.81 9.53 7.30
CA ARG A 342 18.16 9.00 5.97
C ARG A 342 17.23 9.55 4.90
N ARG A 343 17.80 9.93 3.75
CA ARG A 343 17.08 10.36 2.54
C ARG A 343 16.62 9.14 1.74
N VAL A 344 15.63 8.41 2.28
CA VAL A 344 15.22 7.09 1.78
C VAL A 344 14.91 7.09 0.27
N GLY A 345 14.14 8.08 -0.23
CA GLY A 345 13.82 8.17 -1.65
C GLY A 345 15.05 8.42 -2.54
N TRP A 346 16.02 9.23 -2.08
CA TRP A 346 17.29 9.42 -2.79
C TRP A 346 18.14 8.15 -2.77
N GLU A 347 18.30 7.48 -1.61
CA GLU A 347 19.05 6.22 -1.50
C GLU A 347 18.47 5.13 -2.42
N THR A 348 17.15 5.00 -2.48
CA THR A 348 16.47 4.04 -3.35
C THR A 348 16.64 4.41 -4.84
N ARG A 349 16.49 5.69 -5.21
CA ARG A 349 16.73 6.16 -6.58
C ARG A 349 18.20 5.94 -7.01
N GLN A 350 19.17 6.09 -6.10
CA GLN A 350 20.57 5.76 -6.38
C GLN A 350 20.77 4.26 -6.60
N LYS A 351 20.16 3.38 -5.79
CA LYS A 351 20.23 1.92 -6.04
C LYS A 351 19.71 1.56 -7.43
N VAL A 352 18.52 2.05 -7.79
CA VAL A 352 17.89 1.78 -9.10
C VAL A 352 18.70 2.35 -10.27
N GLY A 353 19.43 3.46 -10.07
CA GLY A 353 20.32 4.03 -11.09
C GLY A 353 21.73 3.41 -11.16
N VAL A 354 22.20 2.73 -10.11
CA VAL A 354 23.52 2.08 -10.04
C VAL A 354 23.45 0.62 -10.50
N GLU A 355 22.35 -0.08 -10.21
CA GLU A 355 21.98 -1.30 -10.93
C GLU A 355 21.44 -0.90 -12.30
N ASP A 356 22.37 -0.64 -13.23
CA ASP A 356 22.13 -0.20 -14.63
C ASP A 356 20.77 -0.64 -15.16
N GLU A 357 19.87 0.32 -15.36
CA GLU A 357 18.48 0.09 -15.75
C GLU A 357 18.40 -0.73 -17.05
N SER A 358 19.39 -0.63 -17.94
CA SER A 358 19.48 -1.43 -19.16
C SER A 358 19.89 -2.88 -18.87
N ALA A 359 20.76 -3.12 -17.87
CA ALA A 359 21.14 -4.46 -17.41
C ALA A 359 20.01 -5.13 -16.62
N VAL A 360 19.26 -4.39 -15.81
CA VAL A 360 18.09 -4.89 -15.07
C VAL A 360 16.95 -5.21 -16.04
N LYS A 361 16.63 -4.33 -17.00
CA LYS A 361 15.69 -4.62 -18.10
C LYS A 361 16.17 -5.78 -18.98
N LYS A 362 17.47 -5.94 -19.23
CA LYS A 362 18.03 -7.09 -19.95
C LYS A 362 17.90 -8.41 -19.17
N ARG A 363 17.72 -8.36 -17.84
CA ARG A 363 17.58 -9.53 -16.96
C ARG A 363 16.12 -9.92 -16.68
N PHE A 364 15.23 -8.94 -16.55
CA PHE A 364 13.82 -9.14 -16.18
C PHE A 364 12.83 -8.66 -17.25
N GLY A 365 13.31 -8.19 -18.40
CA GLY A 365 12.50 -7.64 -19.47
C GLY A 365 11.70 -6.42 -19.02
N ALA A 366 10.41 -6.48 -19.29
CA ALA A 366 9.41 -5.49 -18.90
C ALA A 366 8.90 -5.64 -17.45
N ASP A 367 9.20 -6.75 -16.77
CA ASP A 367 8.50 -7.15 -15.54
C ASP A 367 8.94 -6.33 -14.31
N LYS A 368 8.30 -5.18 -14.10
CA LYS A 368 8.53 -4.28 -12.95
C LYS A 368 8.37 -5.00 -11.62
N ILE A 369 7.44 -5.95 -11.48
CA ILE A 369 7.27 -6.75 -10.25
C ILE A 369 8.48 -7.66 -10.01
N ALA A 370 9.05 -8.29 -11.05
CA ALA A 370 10.27 -9.08 -10.91
C ALA A 370 11.49 -8.20 -10.58
N MET A 371 11.61 -7.02 -11.21
CA MET A 371 12.65 -6.03 -10.87
C MET A 371 12.52 -5.59 -9.40
N PHE A 372 11.31 -5.24 -8.97
CA PHE A 372 10.98 -4.82 -7.59
C PHE A 372 11.35 -5.88 -6.55
N ALA A 373 11.00 -7.15 -6.80
CA ALA A 373 11.38 -8.27 -5.94
C ALA A 373 12.91 -8.46 -5.87
N SER A 374 13.62 -8.33 -7.00
CA SER A 374 15.08 -8.42 -7.06
C SER A 374 15.75 -7.35 -6.19
N PHE A 375 15.34 -6.08 -6.31
CA PHE A 375 15.89 -4.95 -5.55
C PHE A 375 15.68 -5.06 -4.02
N LEU A 376 14.63 -5.77 -3.58
CA LEU A 376 14.32 -6.00 -2.16
C LEU A 376 14.80 -7.38 -1.65
N GLY A 377 15.27 -8.27 -2.53
CA GLY A 377 15.69 -9.62 -2.17
C GLY A 377 14.51 -10.51 -1.73
N LEU A 378 13.41 -10.44 -2.47
CA LEU A 378 12.14 -11.14 -2.22
C LEU A 378 11.90 -12.25 -3.25
N THR A 379 11.02 -13.18 -2.90
CA THR A 379 10.48 -14.20 -3.82
C THR A 379 9.20 -13.70 -4.50
N VAL A 380 9.04 -14.04 -5.78
CA VAL A 380 7.78 -13.87 -6.52
C VAL A 380 7.20 -15.24 -6.79
N ASN A 381 5.99 -15.48 -6.28
CA ASN A 381 5.25 -16.72 -6.50
C ASN A 381 4.22 -16.44 -7.61
N LEU A 382 4.20 -17.27 -8.66
CA LEU A 382 3.41 -17.08 -9.88
C LEU A 382 2.22 -18.05 -9.91
N VAL A 383 0.99 -17.54 -9.75
CA VAL A 383 -0.23 -18.32 -10.03
C VAL A 383 -0.55 -18.20 -11.50
N PHE A 384 -0.65 -19.35 -12.17
CA PHE A 384 -1.46 -19.48 -13.38
C PHE A 384 -2.80 -20.09 -12.97
N ALA A 385 -3.91 -19.54 -13.43
CA ALA A 385 -5.24 -20.08 -13.13
C ALA A 385 -5.34 -21.53 -13.63
N ILE A 386 -5.37 -22.49 -12.70
CA ILE A 386 -5.53 -23.90 -13.04
C ILE A 386 -6.96 -24.10 -13.50
N LEU A 387 -7.13 -24.33 -14.80
CA LEU A 387 -8.42 -24.66 -15.40
C LEU A 387 -9.11 -25.79 -14.63
N PRO A 388 -10.36 -25.63 -14.15
CA PRO A 388 -11.20 -26.79 -13.96
C PRO A 388 -11.32 -27.48 -15.33
N LEU A 389 -10.85 -28.72 -15.43
CA LEU A 389 -10.87 -29.50 -16.67
C LEU A 389 -12.31 -29.91 -17.00
N VAL A 390 -13.06 -29.00 -17.61
CA VAL A 390 -14.46 -29.23 -18.04
C VAL A 390 -14.49 -30.15 -19.25
N GLY A 391 -14.44 -31.46 -18.96
CA GLY A 391 -15.05 -32.51 -19.78
C GLY A 391 -14.22 -33.07 -20.93
N VAL A 392 -13.76 -34.32 -20.75
CA VAL A 392 -13.61 -35.30 -21.84
C VAL A 392 -14.13 -36.65 -21.33
N PHE A 393 -15.35 -37.01 -21.78
CA PHE A 393 -16.15 -38.20 -21.46
C PHE A 393 -16.75 -38.29 -20.04
#